data_AF-A0A958M5Q6-F1
#
_entry.id   AF-A0A958M5Q6-F1
#
_cell.length_a   1.000
_cell.length_b   1.000
_cell.length_c   1.000
_cell.angle_alpha   90.00
_cell.angle_beta   90.00
_cell.angle_gamma   90.00
#
_symmetry.space_group_name_H-M   'P 1'
#
loop_
_entity.id
_entity.type
_entity.pdbx_description
1 polymer ?
#
loop_
_entity_poly.entity_id
_entity_poly.type
_entity_poly.pdbx_seq_one_letter_code
_entity_poly.pdbx_strand_id
1 'polypeptide(L)' 'MIRYLWVFLFTITTLCAQEELPFAKEVKDIQQKIDSIWDNSKETIVFTGSSSIRFWEDIQERFPNRQVLNTGFG' A
#
# COMPACT_ATOMS: atom_id res chain seq x y z
N MET A 1 -5.17 47.19 -4.32
CA MET A 1 -4.23 46.09 -4.04
C MET A 1 -4.81 45.01 -3.11
N ILE A 2 -5.57 45.36 -2.05
CA ILE A 2 -6.18 44.40 -1.10
C ILE A 2 -7.11 43.34 -1.75
N ARG A 3 -7.78 43.66 -2.87
CA ARG A 3 -8.76 42.78 -3.54
C ARG A 3 -8.14 41.47 -4.06
N TYR A 4 -6.89 41.53 -4.54
CA TYR A 4 -6.19 40.36 -5.08
C TYR A 4 -5.53 39.51 -3.99
N LEU A 5 -5.32 40.09 -2.80
CA LEU A 5 -4.75 39.41 -1.64
C LEU A 5 -5.67 38.28 -1.15
N TRP A 6 -6.99 38.49 -1.15
CA TRP A 6 -7.98 37.48 -0.74
C TRP A 6 -8.05 36.31 -1.72
N VAL A 7 -7.97 36.59 -3.02
CA VAL A 7 -7.92 35.55 -4.07
C VAL A 7 -6.65 34.72 -3.92
N PHE A 8 -5.51 35.38 -3.70
CA PHE A 8 -4.22 34.73 -3.48
C PHE A 8 -4.21 33.85 -2.21
N LEU A 9 -4.76 34.35 -1.10
CA LEU A 9 -4.84 33.61 0.16
C LEU A 9 -5.70 32.34 0.01
N PHE A 10 -6.81 32.43 -0.73
CA PHE A 10 -7.70 31.30 -0.99
C PHE A 10 -7.03 30.22 -1.84
N THR A 11 -6.26 30.60 -2.87
CA THR A 11 -5.55 29.64 -3.74
C THR A 11 -4.44 28.86 -3.05
N ILE A 12 -3.86 29.39 -1.96
CA ILE A 12 -2.82 28.68 -1.19
C ILE A 12 -3.45 27.53 -0.38
N THR A 13 -4.65 27.72 0.16
CA THR A 13 -5.32 26.69 0.98
C THR A 13 -5.76 25.45 0.18
N THR A 14 -6.04 25.60 -1.11
CA THR A 14 -6.43 24.47 -1.97
C THR A 14 -5.22 23.64 -2.44
N LEU A 15 -4.00 24.19 -2.40
CA LEU A 15 -2.77 23.48 -2.74
C LEU A 15 -2.35 22.46 -1.67
N CYS A 16 -2.71 22.69 -0.41
CA CYS A 16 -2.36 21.82 0.72
C CYS A 16 -3.43 20.75 1.04
N ALA A 17 -4.49 20.63 0.24
CA ALA A 17 -5.60 19.71 0.48
C ALA A 17 -5.42 18.32 -0.15
N GLN A 18 -4.25 18.03 -0.73
CA GLN A 18 -3.92 16.72 -1.28
C GLN A 18 -3.50 15.79 -0.14
N GLU A 19 -4.48 15.10 0.45
CA GLU A 19 -4.21 14.03 1.41
C GLU A 19 -3.56 12.84 0.68
N GLU A 20 -2.53 12.23 1.28
CA GLU A 20 -1.99 10.99 0.75
C GLU A 20 -3.07 9.91 0.78
N LEU A 21 -3.11 9.08 -0.27
CA LEU A 21 -4.03 7.94 -0.29
C LEU A 21 -3.75 7.06 0.95
N PRO A 22 -4.79 6.72 1.76
CA PRO A 22 -4.59 5.90 2.95
C PRO A 22 -3.83 4.62 2.62
N PHE A 23 -2.86 4.28 3.47
CA PHE A 23 -2.01 3.08 3.34
C PHE A 23 -1.16 3.01 2.06
N ALA A 24 -1.07 4.07 1.24
CA ALA A 24 -0.31 4.04 -0.02
C ALA A 24 1.15 3.62 0.17
N LYS A 25 1.78 4.06 1.25
CA LYS A 25 3.14 3.65 1.61
C LYS A 25 3.22 2.15 1.89
N GLU A 26 2.31 1.62 2.69
CA GLU A 26 2.28 0.19 3.04
C GLU A 26 2.01 -0.68 1.81
N VAL A 27 1.06 -0.29 0.97
CA VAL A 27 0.78 -0.97 -0.31
C VAL A 27 2.01 -0.97 -1.21
N LYS A 28 2.74 0.15 -1.26
CA LYS A 28 3.99 0.25 -2.03
C LYS A 28 5.08 -0.67 -1.48
N ASP A 29 5.24 -0.74 -0.17
CA ASP A 29 6.22 -1.61 0.49
C ASP A 29 5.88 -3.10 0.23
N ILE A 30 4.60 -3.46 0.28
CA ILE A 30 4.10 -4.80 -0.07
C ILE A 30 4.40 -5.12 -1.54
N GLN A 31 4.12 -4.19 -2.47
CA GLN A 31 4.41 -4.39 -3.89
C GLN A 31 5.89 -4.64 -4.13
N GLN A 32 6.77 -3.83 -3.53
CA GLN A 32 8.23 -4.00 -3.65
C GLN A 32 8.70 -5.35 -3.11
N LYS A 33 8.13 -5.81 -1.99
CA LYS A 33 8.42 -7.13 -1.43
C LYS A 33 7.98 -8.25 -2.39
N ILE A 34 6.78 -8.17 -2.95
CA ILE A 34 6.24 -9.16 -3.88
C ILE A 34 7.08 -9.21 -5.15
N ASP A 35 7.42 -8.06 -5.74
CA ASP A 35 8.24 -7.99 -6.95
C ASP A 35 9.60 -8.69 -6.79
N SER A 36 10.13 -8.73 -5.56
CA SER A 36 11.40 -9.41 -5.25
C SER A 36 11.27 -10.93 -5.11
N ILE A 37 10.10 -11.48 -4.78
CA ILE A 37 9.93 -12.90 -4.44
C ILE A 37 9.00 -13.66 -5.39
N TRP A 38 8.19 -12.93 -6.17
CA TRP A 38 7.15 -13.53 -6.98
C TRP A 38 7.71 -14.13 -8.26
N ASP A 39 7.58 -15.44 -8.38
CA ASP A 39 7.87 -16.20 -9.58
C ASP A 39 6.54 -16.52 -10.30
N ASN A 40 6.34 -15.90 -11.47
CA ASN A 40 5.11 -16.05 -12.25
C ASN A 40 4.94 -17.45 -12.88
N SER A 41 5.98 -18.29 -12.87
CA SER A 41 5.92 -19.67 -13.36
C SER A 41 5.34 -20.64 -12.31
N LYS A 42 5.24 -20.21 -11.04
CA LYS A 42 4.76 -21.03 -9.93
C LYS A 42 3.29 -20.74 -9.62
N GLU A 43 2.54 -21.79 -9.32
CA GLU A 43 1.21 -21.65 -8.74
C GLU A 43 1.31 -20.90 -7.40
N THR A 44 0.52 -19.83 -7.28
CA THR A 44 0.64 -18.84 -6.22
C THR A 44 -0.64 -18.78 -5.40
N ILE A 45 -0.51 -18.87 -4.08
CA ILE A 45 -1.58 -18.61 -3.12
C ILE A 45 -1.43 -17.18 -2.62
N VAL A 46 -2.50 -16.38 -2.74
CA VAL A 46 -2.52 -14.99 -2.28
C VAL A 46 -3.40 -14.88 -1.03
N PHE A 47 -2.81 -14.45 0.08
CA PHE A 47 -3.53 -14.06 1.29
C PHE A 47 -3.66 -12.54 1.31
N THR A 48 -4.89 -12.03 1.23
CA THR A 48 -5.20 -10.59 1.21
C THR A 48 -6.27 -10.25 2.23
N GLY A 49 -6.25 -9.03 2.75
CA GLY A 49 -7.22 -8.54 3.72
C GLY A 49 -6.62 -7.51 4.68
N SER A 50 -7.23 -7.38 5.85
CA SER A 50 -6.85 -6.40 6.87
C SER A 50 -5.58 -6.78 7.65
N SER A 51 -5.17 -5.89 8.55
CA SER A 51 -4.06 -6.04 9.51
C SER A 51 -3.96 -7.42 10.17
N SER A 52 -5.08 -8.11 10.43
CA SER A 52 -5.08 -9.45 11.01
C SER A 52 -4.27 -10.46 10.21
N ILE A 53 -4.33 -10.39 8.87
CA ILE A 53 -3.61 -11.31 7.98
C ILE A 53 -2.15 -10.89 7.82
N ARG A 54 -1.83 -9.59 7.94
CA ARG A 54 -0.47 -9.06 7.85
C ARG A 54 0.49 -9.73 8.85
N PHE A 55 -0.01 -10.13 10.01
CA PHE A 55 0.78 -10.76 11.08
C PHE A 55 1.00 -12.27 10.91
N TRP A 56 0.46 -12.90 9.87
CA TRP A 56 0.73 -14.32 9.56
C TRP A 56 2.06 -14.44 8.79
N GLU A 57 3.17 -14.16 9.47
CA GLU A 57 4.51 -14.15 8.89
C GLU A 57 5.01 -15.56 8.52
N ASP A 58 4.50 -16.58 9.19
CA ASP A 58 4.80 -18.00 9.03
C ASP A 58 3.93 -18.69 7.96
N ILE A 59 3.06 -17.96 7.27
CA ILE A 59 2.08 -18.57 6.35
C ILE A 59 2.74 -19.38 5.23
N GLN A 60 3.96 -19.01 4.81
CA GLN A 60 4.74 -19.76 3.83
C GLN A 60 5.18 -21.15 4.35
N GLU A 61 5.44 -21.29 5.66
CA GLU A 61 5.83 -22.56 6.29
C GLU A 61 4.68 -23.58 6.26
N ARG A 62 3.42 -23.09 6.22
CA ARG A 62 2.21 -23.91 6.14
C ARG A 62 1.94 -24.45 4.73
N PHE A 63 2.61 -23.90 3.72
CA PHE A 63 2.51 -24.35 2.32
C PHE A 63 3.91 -24.50 1.71
N PRO A 64 4.74 -25.45 2.19
CA PRO A 64 6.17 -25.51 1.86
C PRO A 64 6.46 -25.74 0.36
N ASN A 65 5.50 -26.31 -0.37
CA ASN A 65 5.64 -26.64 -1.80
C ASN A 65 4.92 -25.64 -2.73
N ARG A 66 4.39 -24.54 -2.19
CA ARG A 66 3.65 -23.52 -2.96
C ARG A 66 4.24 -22.15 -2.71
N GLN A 67 4.17 -21.29 -3.71
CA GLN A 67 4.49 -19.89 -3.52
C GLN A 67 3.34 -19.19 -2.79
N VAL A 68 3.64 -18.51 -1.68
CA VAL A 68 2.63 -17.78 -0.91
C VAL A 68 2.98 -16.30 -0.87
N LEU A 69 2.00 -15.45 -1.18
CA LEU A 69 2.10 -14.00 -1.04
C LEU A 69 1.16 -13.54 0.08
N ASN A 70 1.70 -12.90 1.11
CA ASN A 70 0.92 -12.20 2.12
C ASN A 70 0.85 -10.72 1.75
N THR A 71 -0.36 -10.26 1.40
CA THR A 71 -0.65 -8.90 0.94
C THR A 71 -1.60 -8.17 1.89
N GLY A 72 -1.66 -8.60 3.16
CA GLY A 72 -2.43 -7.92 4.19
C GLY A 72 -1.84 -6.53 4.48
N PHE A 73 -2.71 -5.52 4.59
CA PHE A 73 -2.32 -4.15 4.91
C PHE A 73 -3.31 -3.51 5.90
N GLY A 74 -2.86 -2.45 6.57
CA GLY A 74 -3.59 -1.73 7.61
C GLY A 74 -3.19 -2.07 9.04
#